data_AF-A0A970PF67-F1
#
_entry.id   AF-A0A970PF67-F1
#
_cell.length_a   1.000
_cell.length_b   1.000
_cell.length_c   1.000
_cell.angle_alpha   90.00
_cell.angle_beta   90.00
_cell.angle_gamma   90.00
#
_symmetry.space_group_name_H-M   'P 1'
#
loop_
_entity.id
_entity.type
_entity.pdbx_description
1 polymer ?
#
loop_
_entity_poly.entity_id
_entity_poly.type
_entity_poly.pdbx_seq_one_letter_code
_entity_poly.pdbx_strand_id
1 'polypeptide(L)'
;MNSLIIEKNMMLDKRKDKKTDRRGREMWEYIIRILIGLFLVIVTIQDIKWKKIRVGIVFIAGICMCICIPFCSVLSVMSRMLGLSLGLGLMLLSKATGGKIGIGDGLVLAVTGIGLGIWANIELFALALAMAAVFSIGLLVLRRADRKKAIPFMPFLLVAYLLLSIPI
;
A
#
# COMPACT_ATOMS: atom_id res chain seq x y z
N MET A 1 8.79 -52.47 -12.97
CA MET A 1 9.63 -51.37 -13.49
C MET A 1 8.79 -50.22 -14.07
N ASN A 2 7.85 -50.49 -14.99
CA ASN A 2 7.05 -49.43 -15.66
C ASN A 2 6.12 -48.65 -14.73
N SER A 3 5.55 -49.27 -13.69
CA SER A 3 4.66 -48.59 -12.72
C SER A 3 5.38 -47.50 -11.90
N LEU A 4 6.60 -47.76 -11.44
CA LEU A 4 7.42 -46.79 -10.71
C LEU A 4 7.84 -45.59 -11.57
N ILE A 5 8.07 -45.82 -12.87
CA ILE A 5 8.40 -44.75 -13.82
C ILE A 5 7.18 -43.84 -14.03
N ILE A 6 5.98 -44.41 -14.15
CA ILE A 6 4.72 -43.65 -14.29
C ILE A 6 4.44 -42.82 -13.04
N GLU A 7 4.57 -43.39 -11.85
CA GLU A 7 4.33 -42.67 -10.59
C GLU A 7 5.33 -41.51 -10.42
N LYS A 8 6.61 -41.73 -10.73
CA LYS A 8 7.64 -40.69 -10.70
C LYS A 8 7.34 -39.57 -11.69
N ASN A 9 6.89 -39.88 -12.90
CA ASN A 9 6.50 -38.89 -13.91
C ASN A 9 5.27 -38.08 -13.49
N MET A 10 4.25 -38.73 -12.90
CA MET A 10 3.06 -38.05 -12.38
C MET A 10 3.39 -37.13 -11.20
N MET A 11 4.31 -37.54 -10.33
CA MET A 11 4.83 -36.71 -9.23
C MET A 11 5.64 -35.52 -9.74
N LEU A 12 6.44 -35.68 -10.79
CA LEU A 12 7.19 -34.57 -11.39
C LEU A 12 6.28 -33.57 -12.10
N ASP A 13 5.22 -34.04 -12.74
CA ASP A 13 4.23 -33.17 -13.40
C ASP A 13 3.45 -32.32 -12.38
N LYS A 14 2.94 -32.94 -11.30
CA LYS A 14 2.30 -32.20 -10.20
C LYS A 14 3.24 -31.18 -9.55
N ARG A 15 4.54 -31.49 -9.44
CA ARG A 15 5.53 -30.52 -8.92
C ARG A 15 5.79 -29.38 -9.88
N LYS A 16 5.82 -29.64 -11.19
CA LYS A 16 5.95 -28.59 -12.22
C LYS A 16 4.74 -27.68 -12.21
N ASP A 17 3.53 -28.23 -12.20
CA ASP A 17 2.28 -27.47 -12.20
C ASP A 17 2.16 -26.57 -10.95
N LYS A 18 2.41 -27.12 -9.75
CA LYS A 18 2.47 -26.31 -8.51
C LYS A 18 3.51 -25.20 -8.55
N LYS A 19 4.66 -25.42 -9.21
CA LYS A 19 5.74 -24.45 -9.29
C LYS A 19 5.43 -23.35 -10.32
N THR A 20 4.82 -23.71 -11.46
CA THR A 20 4.35 -22.77 -12.49
C THR A 20 3.25 -21.88 -11.93
N ASP A 21 2.27 -22.45 -11.24
CA ASP A 21 1.16 -21.75 -10.60
C ASP A 21 1.64 -20.81 -9.46
N ARG A 22 2.60 -21.25 -8.63
CA ARG A 22 3.26 -20.36 -7.66
C ARG A 22 3.95 -19.18 -8.34
N ARG A 23 4.78 -19.43 -9.37
CA ARG A 23 5.53 -18.38 -10.06
C ARG A 23 4.62 -17.35 -10.75
N GLY A 24 3.47 -17.79 -11.27
CA GLY A 24 2.45 -16.89 -11.79
C GLY A 24 1.91 -15.93 -10.73
N ARG A 25 1.58 -16.43 -9.53
CA ARG A 25 1.10 -15.60 -8.41
C ARG A 25 2.13 -14.59 -7.90
N GLU A 26 3.41 -14.96 -7.85
CA GLU A 26 4.49 -14.03 -7.46
C GLU A 26 4.59 -12.84 -8.44
N MET A 27 4.46 -13.09 -9.74
CA MET A 27 4.49 -12.03 -10.76
C MET A 27 3.36 -11.01 -10.57
N TRP A 28 2.16 -11.48 -10.21
CA TRP A 28 1.02 -10.61 -9.91
C TRP A 28 1.26 -9.73 -8.69
N GLU A 29 1.96 -10.22 -7.66
CA GLU A 29 2.32 -9.41 -6.50
C GLU A 29 3.24 -8.25 -6.89
N TYR A 30 4.25 -8.50 -7.73
CA TYR A 30 5.13 -7.44 -8.24
C TYR A 30 4.34 -6.38 -9.03
N ILE A 31 3.39 -6.80 -9.86
CA ILE A 31 2.51 -5.87 -10.60
C ILE A 31 1.70 -5.01 -9.63
N ILE A 32 1.11 -5.61 -8.59
CA ILE A 32 0.34 -4.88 -7.57
C ILE A 32 1.23 -3.87 -6.84
N ARG A 33 2.45 -4.24 -6.46
CA ARG A 33 3.42 -3.32 -5.82
C ARG A 33 3.73 -2.14 -6.76
N ILE A 34 4.08 -2.41 -8.01
CA ILE A 34 4.35 -1.35 -9.01
C ILE A 34 3.14 -0.42 -9.17
N LEU A 35 1.91 -0.96 -9.23
CA LEU A 35 0.69 -0.17 -9.31
C LEU A 35 0.49 0.73 -8.07
N ILE A 36 0.74 0.22 -6.87
CA ILE A 36 0.66 1.00 -5.62
C ILE A 36 1.70 2.13 -5.64
N GLY A 37 2.94 1.84 -6.06
CA GLY A 37 3.99 2.84 -6.19
C GLY A 37 3.59 3.96 -7.14
N LEU A 38 3.09 3.62 -8.33
CA LEU A 38 2.59 4.59 -9.31
C LEU A 38 1.42 5.42 -8.74
N PHE A 39 0.48 4.77 -8.05
CA PHE A 39 -0.62 5.45 -7.36
C PHE A 39 -0.11 6.45 -6.32
N LEU A 40 0.84 6.07 -5.46
CA LEU A 40 1.43 6.95 -4.45
C LEU A 40 2.17 8.14 -5.08
N VAL A 41 2.87 7.94 -6.20
CA VAL A 41 3.51 9.04 -6.95
C VAL A 41 2.47 10.03 -7.46
N ILE A 42 1.39 9.54 -8.08
CA ILE A 42 0.31 10.39 -8.59
C ILE A 42 -0.34 11.18 -7.46
N VAL A 43 -0.64 10.52 -6.33
CA VAL A 43 -1.22 11.16 -5.15
C VAL A 43 -0.26 12.18 -4.54
N THR A 44 1.03 11.88 -4.45
CA THR A 44 2.05 12.81 -3.94
C THR A 44 2.14 14.07 -4.80
N ILE A 45 2.13 13.93 -6.13
CA ILE A 45 2.12 15.08 -7.05
C ILE A 45 0.84 15.91 -6.88
N GLN A 46 -0.31 15.25 -6.68
CA GLN A 46 -1.57 15.95 -6.44
C GLN A 46 -1.58 16.70 -5.11
N ASP A 47 -1.05 16.08 -4.05
CA ASP A 47 -0.97 16.66 -2.71
C ASP A 47 -0.13 17.94 -2.72
N ILE A 48 1.01 17.91 -3.43
CA ILE A 48 1.89 19.08 -3.63
C ILE A 48 1.22 20.18 -4.46
N LYS A 49 0.58 19.83 -5.59
CA LYS A 49 0.08 20.84 -6.54
C LYS A 49 -1.28 21.45 -6.15
N TRP A 50 -2.18 20.69 -5.54
CA TRP A 50 -3.60 21.10 -5.43
C TRP A 50 -4.15 21.12 -4.01
N LYS A 51 -3.40 20.66 -2.99
CA LYS A 51 -3.81 20.58 -1.56
C LYS A 51 -5.21 19.95 -1.31
N LYS A 52 -5.76 19.29 -2.32
CA LYS A 52 -7.05 18.59 -2.32
C LYS A 52 -6.88 17.32 -3.12
N ILE A 53 -6.97 16.19 -2.42
CA ILE A 53 -6.95 14.87 -3.04
C ILE A 53 -8.27 14.72 -3.82
N ARG A 54 -8.17 14.51 -5.15
CA ARG A 54 -9.35 14.17 -5.95
C ARG A 54 -9.78 12.75 -5.60
N VAL A 55 -10.78 12.65 -4.73
CA VAL A 55 -11.40 11.40 -4.25
C VAL A 55 -11.71 10.43 -5.40
N GLY A 56 -12.12 10.94 -6.57
CA GLY A 56 -12.41 10.12 -7.74
C GLY A 56 -11.24 9.28 -8.27
N ILE A 57 -10.01 9.79 -8.26
CA ILE A 57 -8.83 9.04 -8.75
C ILE A 57 -8.47 7.92 -7.77
N VAL A 58 -8.58 8.19 -6.47
CA VAL A 58 -8.35 7.18 -5.43
C VAL A 58 -9.42 6.10 -5.49
N PHE A 59 -10.66 6.46 -5.79
CA PHE A 59 -11.75 5.49 -5.94
C PHE A 59 -11.53 4.58 -7.15
N ILE A 60 -11.12 5.14 -8.30
CA ILE A 60 -10.77 4.36 -9.50
C ILE A 60 -9.58 3.42 -9.21
N ALA A 61 -8.53 3.92 -8.56
CA ALA A 61 -7.37 3.11 -8.17
C ALA A 61 -7.78 1.98 -7.22
N GLY A 62 -8.64 2.26 -6.24
CA GLY A 62 -9.21 1.26 -5.34
C GLY A 62 -10.00 0.18 -6.07
N ILE A 63 -10.85 0.55 -7.04
CA ILE A 63 -11.62 -0.40 -7.85
C ILE A 63 -10.69 -1.27 -8.71
N CYS A 64 -9.70 -0.68 -9.38
CA CYS A 64 -8.70 -1.42 -10.15
C CYS A 64 -7.96 -2.44 -9.26
N MET A 65 -7.56 -2.02 -8.06
CA MET A 65 -6.91 -2.89 -7.09
C MET A 65 -7.83 -4.03 -6.63
N CYS A 66 -9.12 -3.75 -6.40
CA CYS A 66 -10.15 -4.74 -6.06
C CYS A 66 -10.32 -5.81 -7.15
N ILE A 67 -10.25 -5.43 -8.43
CA ILE A 67 -10.35 -6.36 -9.57
C ILE A 67 -9.10 -7.25 -9.69
N CYS A 68 -7.93 -6.76 -9.30
CA CYS A 68 -6.69 -7.54 -9.29
C CYS A 68 -6.55 -8.50 -8.09
N ILE A 69 -7.37 -8.36 -7.04
CA ILE A 69 -7.39 -9.23 -5.84
C ILE A 69 -7.56 -10.72 -6.17
N PRO A 70 -8.58 -11.17 -6.92
CA PRO A 70 -8.84 -12.59 -7.14
C PRO A 70 -7.72 -13.29 -7.92
N PHE A 71 -6.89 -12.54 -8.66
CA PHE A 71 -5.75 -13.08 -9.41
C PHE A 71 -4.49 -13.26 -8.54
N CYS A 72 -4.48 -12.75 -7.31
CA CYS A 72 -3.33 -12.78 -6.41
C CYS A 72 -3.75 -13.23 -5.00
N SER A 73 -3.60 -14.54 -4.71
CA SER A 73 -4.00 -15.17 -3.43
C SER A 73 -2.84 -15.48 -2.48
N VAL A 74 -1.68 -14.86 -2.67
CA VAL A 74 -0.53 -15.03 -1.75
C VAL A 74 -0.80 -14.35 -0.41
N LEU A 75 -1.53 -13.23 -0.41
CA LEU A 75 -1.92 -12.51 0.79
C LEU A 75 -3.26 -13.01 1.34
N SER A 76 -3.29 -13.33 2.65
CA SER A 76 -4.52 -13.77 3.31
C SER A 76 -5.62 -12.71 3.17
N VAL A 77 -6.82 -13.15 2.77
CA VAL A 77 -8.00 -12.28 2.62
C VAL A 77 -8.25 -11.49 3.91
N MET A 78 -8.00 -12.12 5.06
CA MET A 78 -8.10 -11.49 6.38
C MET A 78 -7.14 -10.30 6.52
N SER A 79 -5.88 -10.44 6.07
CA SER A 79 -4.89 -9.36 6.12
C SER A 79 -5.28 -8.16 5.26
N ARG A 80 -5.98 -8.40 4.13
CA ARG A 80 -6.48 -7.34 3.23
C ARG A 80 -7.68 -6.62 3.83
N MET A 81 -8.62 -7.36 4.41
CA MET A 81 -9.77 -6.78 5.13
C MET A 81 -9.31 -5.93 6.31
N LEU A 82 -8.32 -6.43 7.06
CA LEU A 82 -7.73 -5.68 8.17
C LEU A 82 -6.96 -4.44 7.69
N GLY A 83 -6.23 -4.53 6.58
CA GLY A 83 -5.58 -3.37 5.95
C GLY A 83 -6.57 -2.29 5.51
N LEU A 84 -7.71 -2.70 4.93
CA LEU A 84 -8.82 -1.79 4.62
C LEU A 84 -9.43 -1.17 5.87
N SER A 85 -9.63 -1.97 6.92
CA SER A 85 -10.18 -1.50 8.20
C SER A 85 -9.29 -0.45 8.86
N LEU A 86 -7.97 -0.54 8.70
CA LEU A 86 -7.02 0.47 9.20
C LEU A 86 -7.24 1.82 8.50
N GLY A 87 -7.37 1.81 7.17
CA GLY A 87 -7.69 3.01 6.39
C GLY A 87 -9.04 3.61 6.76
N LEU A 88 -10.08 2.77 6.87
CA LEU A 88 -11.42 3.18 7.31
C LEU A 88 -11.42 3.75 8.75
N GLY A 89 -10.68 3.12 9.66
CA GLY A 89 -10.49 3.60 11.02
C GLY A 89 -9.87 5.00 11.05
N LEU A 90 -8.88 5.26 10.18
CA LEU A 90 -8.30 6.58 10.04
C LEU A 90 -9.30 7.62 9.49
N MET A 91 -10.17 7.22 8.56
CA MET A 91 -11.24 8.10 8.06
C MET A 91 -12.28 8.42 9.14
N LEU A 92 -12.63 7.45 9.99
CA LEU A 92 -13.50 7.68 11.16
C LEU A 92 -12.85 8.65 12.15
N LEU A 93 -11.55 8.48 12.44
CA LEU A 93 -10.76 9.40 13.25
C LEU A 93 -10.70 10.81 12.65
N SER A 94 -10.57 10.93 11.33
CA SER A 94 -10.64 12.21 10.61
C SER A 94 -11.97 12.92 10.82
N LYS A 95 -13.08 12.17 10.75
CA LYS A 95 -14.41 12.71 11.00
C LYS A 95 -14.62 13.10 12.49
N ALA A 96 -14.14 12.28 13.42
CA ALA A 96 -14.20 12.55 14.85
C ALA A 96 -13.34 13.76 15.27
N THR A 97 -12.21 13.99 14.60
CA THR A 97 -11.31 15.14 14.85
C THR A 97 -11.73 16.42 14.12
N GLY A 98 -12.91 16.44 13.50
CA GLY A 98 -13.45 17.61 12.79
C GLY A 98 -12.69 17.95 11.51
N GLY A 99 -12.09 16.95 10.84
CA GLY A 99 -11.35 17.14 9.59
C GLY A 99 -9.93 17.69 9.79
N LYS A 100 -9.40 17.67 11.02
CA LYS A 100 -7.99 18.02 11.29
C LYS A 100 -7.02 17.02 10.67
N ILE A 101 -7.39 15.74 10.64
CA ILE A 101 -6.69 14.67 9.91
C ILE A 101 -7.28 14.62 8.50
N GLY A 102 -6.44 14.54 7.46
CA GLY A 102 -6.89 14.53 6.08
C GLY A 102 -7.71 13.28 5.75
N ILE A 103 -8.96 13.45 5.28
CA ILE A 103 -9.79 12.33 4.78
C ILE A 103 -9.05 11.57 3.66
N GLY A 104 -8.28 12.30 2.85
CA GLY A 104 -7.49 11.71 1.78
C GLY A 104 -6.38 10.78 2.28
N ASP A 105 -5.80 11.02 3.45
CA ASP A 105 -4.76 10.15 4.04
C ASP A 105 -5.34 8.77 4.39
N GLY A 106 -6.54 8.75 4.99
CA GLY A 106 -7.26 7.50 5.29
C GLY A 106 -7.69 6.74 4.03
N LEU A 107 -8.09 7.46 2.98
CA LEU A 107 -8.48 6.85 1.70
C LEU A 107 -7.28 6.20 0.99
N VAL A 108 -6.11 6.86 1.02
CA VAL A 108 -4.87 6.30 0.47
C VAL A 108 -4.43 5.09 1.28
N LEU A 109 -4.47 5.15 2.62
CA LEU A 109 -4.17 4.00 3.48
C LEU A 109 -5.13 2.82 3.28
N ALA A 110 -6.39 3.08 2.94
CA ALA A 110 -7.35 2.03 2.60
C ALA A 110 -6.92 1.31 1.30
N VAL A 111 -6.55 2.07 0.26
CA VAL A 111 -6.10 1.50 -1.02
C VAL A 111 -4.76 0.76 -0.88
N THR A 112 -3.79 1.35 -0.18
CA THR A 112 -2.51 0.68 0.10
C THR A 112 -2.71 -0.54 0.99
N GLY A 113 -3.64 -0.49 1.96
CA GLY A 113 -3.98 -1.62 2.85
C GLY A 113 -4.59 -2.82 2.12
N ILE A 114 -5.39 -2.59 1.07
CA ILE A 114 -5.90 -3.67 0.21
C ILE A 114 -4.78 -4.35 -0.58
N GLY A 115 -3.75 -3.57 -0.97
CA GLY A 115 -2.64 -4.03 -1.79
C GLY A 115 -1.49 -4.67 -1.01
N LEU A 116 -1.13 -4.10 0.14
CA LEU A 116 -0.01 -4.50 0.99
C LEU A 116 -0.42 -5.40 2.18
N GLY A 117 -1.69 -5.35 2.58
CA GLY A 117 -2.19 -5.99 3.80
C GLY A 117 -1.86 -5.19 5.06
N ILE A 118 -2.34 -5.66 6.22
CA ILE A 118 -2.25 -4.90 7.48
C ILE A 118 -0.82 -4.61 7.94
N TRP A 119 0.07 -5.61 8.02
CA TRP A 119 1.39 -5.44 8.62
C TRP A 119 2.25 -4.42 7.88
N ALA A 120 2.40 -4.62 6.57
CA ALA A 120 3.14 -3.69 5.72
C ALA A 120 2.48 -2.31 5.65
N ASN A 121 1.14 -2.21 5.74
CA ASN A 121 0.45 -0.92 5.75
C ASN A 121 0.64 -0.16 7.08
N ILE A 122 0.69 -0.86 8.21
CA ILE A 122 1.02 -0.26 9.51
C ILE A 122 2.47 0.23 9.51
N GLU A 123 3.40 -0.59 9.03
CA GLU A 123 4.82 -0.23 8.95
C GLU A 123 5.04 0.98 8.03
N LEU A 124 4.41 0.97 6.85
CA LEU A 124 4.38 2.10 5.93
C LEU A 124 3.88 3.37 6.61
N PHE A 125 2.75 3.29 7.30
CA PHE A 125 2.13 4.43 7.98
C PHE A 125 3.00 4.94 9.13
N ALA A 126 3.56 4.05 9.95
CA ALA A 126 4.42 4.39 11.07
C ALA A 126 5.72 5.06 10.60
N LEU A 127 6.36 4.53 9.55
CA LEU A 127 7.58 5.09 8.98
C LEU A 127 7.33 6.47 8.37
N ALA A 128 6.21 6.65 7.66
CA ALA A 128 5.79 7.94 7.13
C ALA A 128 5.53 8.97 8.24
N LEU A 129 4.86 8.57 9.32
CA LEU A 129 4.64 9.43 10.50
C LEU A 129 5.95 9.79 11.18
N ALA A 130 6.87 8.84 11.34
CA ALA A 130 8.18 9.10 11.95
C ALA A 130 8.97 10.12 11.13
N MET A 131 9.03 9.97 9.80
CA MET A 131 9.68 10.93 8.92
C MET A 131 9.01 12.31 8.96
N ALA A 132 7.68 12.35 8.92
CA ALA A 132 6.93 13.59 9.03
C ALA A 132 7.18 14.30 10.38
N ALA A 133 7.28 13.53 11.47
CA ALA A 133 7.60 14.06 12.80
C ALA A 133 9.03 14.63 12.87
N VAL A 134 10.03 13.90 12.39
CA VAL A 134 11.43 14.39 12.33
C VAL A 134 11.53 15.66 11.49
N PHE A 135 10.88 15.68 10.33
CA PHE A 135 10.86 16.87 9.46
C PHE A 135 10.17 18.05 10.14
N SER A 136 9.04 17.82 10.82
CA SER A 136 8.32 18.83 11.58
C SER A 136 9.15 19.41 12.73
N ILE A 137 9.85 18.56 13.48
CA ILE A 137 10.77 18.99 14.56
C ILE A 137 11.92 19.82 13.97
N GLY A 138 12.54 19.37 12.87
CA GLY A 138 13.60 20.12 12.20
C GLY A 138 13.15 21.50 11.73
N LEU A 139 11.94 21.60 11.19
CA LEU A 139 11.34 22.88 10.76
C LEU A 139 11.07 23.82 11.95
N LEU A 140 10.68 23.26 13.10
CA LEU A 140 10.46 24.00 14.34
C LEU A 140 11.78 24.55 14.91
N VAL A 141 12.84 23.74 14.93
CA VAL A 141 14.18 24.13 15.39
C VAL A 141 14.76 25.24 14.52
N LEU A 142 14.58 25.15 13.20
CA LEU A 142 15.05 26.18 12.24
C LEU A 142 14.24 27.48 12.29
N ARG A 143 13.21 27.60 13.16
CA ARG A 143 12.26 28.73 13.25
C ARG A 143 11.62 29.15 11.92
N ARG A 144 11.74 28.32 10.88
CA ARG A 144 11.14 28.48 9.54
C ARG A 144 9.74 27.87 9.48
N ALA A 145 9.13 27.60 10.63
CA ALA A 145 7.78 27.05 10.75
C ALA A 145 6.75 28.10 10.33
N ASP A 146 6.51 28.22 9.03
CA ASP A 146 5.37 28.93 8.48
C ASP A 146 4.09 28.22 8.96
N ARG A 147 3.48 28.71 10.04
CA ARG A 147 2.27 28.14 10.68
C ARG A 147 1.06 27.99 9.72
N LYS A 148 1.14 28.51 8.50
CA LYS A 148 0.10 28.45 7.46
C LYS A 148 0.33 27.39 6.38
N LYS A 149 1.49 26.72 6.34
CA LYS A 149 1.74 25.63 5.39
C LYS A 149 1.54 24.29 6.09
N ALA A 150 0.37 23.69 5.89
CA ALA A 150 0.16 22.27 6.16
C ALA A 150 1.23 21.47 5.38
N ILE A 151 2.01 20.68 6.10
CA ILE A 151 3.03 19.81 5.52
C ILE A 151 2.28 18.65 4.83
N PRO A 152 2.47 18.45 3.51
CA PRO A 152 1.86 17.32 2.81
C PRO A 152 2.41 16.01 3.38
N PHE A 153 1.52 15.10 3.84
CA PHE A 153 1.92 13.79 4.39
C PHE A 153 2.31 12.80 3.29
N MET A 154 1.74 12.95 2.09
CA MET A 154 1.89 12.02 0.98
C MET A 154 3.33 11.81 0.50
N PRO A 155 4.20 12.85 0.39
CA PRO A 155 5.61 12.66 0.06
C PRO A 155 6.34 11.75 1.05
N PHE A 156 6.05 11.85 2.35
CA PHE A 156 6.66 10.97 3.35
C PHE A 156 6.15 9.54 3.24
N LEU A 157 4.87 9.37 2.91
CA LEU A 157 4.28 8.06 2.65
C LEU A 157 4.90 7.38 1.41
N LEU A 158 5.15 8.15 0.34
CA LEU A 158 5.84 7.65 -0.85
C LEU A 158 7.28 7.22 -0.53
N VAL A 159 8.03 8.04 0.21
CA VAL A 159 9.40 7.68 0.61
C VAL A 159 9.40 6.44 1.48
N ALA A 160 8.47 6.32 2.42
CA ALA A 160 8.32 5.14 3.27
C ALA A 160 8.04 3.88 2.43
N TYR A 161 7.19 4.02 1.40
CA TYR A 161 6.89 2.93 0.48
C TYR A 161 8.12 2.49 -0.30
N LEU A 162 8.90 3.44 -0.83
CA LEU A 162 10.13 3.13 -1.55
C LEU A 162 11.14 2.41 -0.66
N LEU A 163 11.34 2.89 0.57
CA LEU A 163 12.24 2.26 1.54
C LEU A 163 11.82 0.82 1.87
N LEU A 164 10.53 0.58 2.11
CA LEU A 164 10.00 -0.75 2.42
C LEU A 164 9.99 -1.67 1.18
N SER A 165 9.92 -1.10 -0.02
CA SER A 165 9.94 -1.87 -1.27
C SER A 165 11.32 -2.37 -1.66
N ILE A 166 12.39 -1.75 -1.17
CA ILE A 166 13.77 -2.17 -1.44
C ILE A 166 14.10 -3.32 -0.48
N PRO A 167 14.31 -4.55 -0.97
CA PRO A 167 14.82 -5.61 -0.11
C PRO A 167 16.26 -5.27 0.30
N ILE A 168 16.48 -5.10 1.60
CA ILE A 168 17.80 -4.88 2.23
C ILE A 168 18.42 -6.24 2.54
#